data_AF-A0A454C9F1-F1
#
_entry.id   AF-A0A454C9F1-F1
#
_cell.length_a   1.000
_cell.length_b   1.000
_cell.length_c   1.000
_cell.angle_alpha   90.00
_cell.angle_beta   90.00
_cell.angle_gamma   90.00
#
_symmetry.space_group_name_H-M   'P 1'
#
loop_
_entity.id
_entity.type
_entity.pdbx_description
1 polymer ?
#
loop_
_entity_poly.entity_id
_entity_poly.type
_entity_poly.pdbx_seq_one_letter_code
_entity_poly.pdbx_strand_id
1 'polypeptide(L)'
;MKNKSQKKQKIIVSKFGVANWLTVLRMLLMIPFIVFLSTSFGLILNGVQLSYKTNKGIVLSILYWINVAIFIIAMITDFLDGFYARKTKTVSSFGKIFDPIADKVATTLMLLFLATYNFVYIPIAILFIIRDIIVDGTRVYAIKKNIEVSANWFGKIKTILVSLALVVISIGVPFISDKSDYKYILFYFNIPLIIGLLLAWISGIIYIIKYTKGINKELLQSYTKNDSNATNKNNQDQNNNNNKSNQDSSPSPNC
;
A
#
# COMPACT_ATOMS: atom_id res chain seq x y z
N MET A 1 37.84 -4.38 -32.51
CA MET A 1 36.47 -4.94 -32.47
C MET A 1 36.22 -5.55 -31.08
N LYS A 2 35.46 -4.87 -30.21
CA LYS A 2 35.16 -5.33 -28.83
C LYS A 2 33.78 -6.02 -28.81
N ASN A 3 33.77 -7.34 -28.68
CA ASN A 3 32.56 -8.13 -28.51
C ASN A 3 32.25 -8.25 -27.01
N LYS A 4 31.34 -7.42 -26.48
CA LYS A 4 30.86 -7.53 -25.09
C LYS A 4 29.78 -8.61 -25.04
N SER A 5 30.17 -9.77 -24.53
CA SER A 5 29.29 -10.87 -24.18
C SER A 5 28.21 -10.40 -23.19
N GLN A 6 26.96 -10.39 -23.66
CA GLN A 6 25.79 -10.22 -22.81
C GLN A 6 25.70 -11.43 -21.87
N LYS A 7 26.13 -11.28 -20.61
CA LYS A 7 25.82 -12.21 -19.53
C LYS A 7 24.29 -12.22 -19.33
N LYS A 8 23.60 -13.17 -19.96
CA LYS A 8 22.24 -13.57 -19.57
C LYS A 8 22.30 -13.95 -18.09
N GLN A 9 21.82 -13.06 -17.22
CA GLN A 9 21.58 -13.42 -15.82
C GLN A 9 20.54 -14.53 -15.82
N LYS A 10 20.98 -15.74 -15.49
CA LYS A 10 20.13 -16.91 -15.30
C LYS A 10 19.15 -16.54 -14.18
N ILE A 11 17.87 -16.34 -14.51
CA ILE A 11 16.81 -16.18 -13.51
C ILE A 11 16.73 -17.53 -12.79
N ILE A 12 17.44 -17.66 -11.67
CA ILE A 12 17.29 -18.80 -10.78
C ILE A 12 15.93 -18.60 -10.13
N VAL A 13 14.91 -19.29 -10.65
CA VAL A 13 13.62 -19.41 -9.99
C VAL A 13 13.89 -20.25 -8.74
N SER A 14 14.21 -19.58 -7.63
CA SER A 14 14.52 -20.27 -6.38
C SER A 14 13.28 -21.05 -5.96
N LYS A 15 13.48 -22.35 -5.69
CA LYS A 15 12.56 -23.25 -4.97
C LYS A 15 11.77 -22.43 -3.94
N PHE A 16 10.44 -22.56 -3.93
CA PHE A 16 9.49 -21.81 -3.07
C PHE A 16 10.13 -21.52 -1.71
N GLY A 17 10.60 -20.28 -1.51
CA GLY A 17 11.34 -19.92 -0.31
C GLY A 17 10.43 -19.92 0.91
N VAL A 18 11.00 -20.10 2.11
CA VAL A 18 10.26 -20.09 3.38
C VAL A 18 9.36 -18.84 3.51
N ALA A 19 9.85 -17.68 3.08
CA ALA A 19 9.09 -16.42 3.06
C ALA A 19 7.84 -16.47 2.17
N ASN A 20 7.89 -17.17 1.03
CA ASN A 20 6.72 -17.29 0.15
C ASN A 20 5.66 -18.21 0.76
N TRP A 21 6.07 -19.21 1.54
CA TRP A 21 5.17 -20.12 2.23
C TRP A 21 4.42 -19.44 3.37
N LEU A 22 5.08 -18.53 4.09
CA LEU A 22 4.43 -17.73 5.13
C LEU A 22 3.49 -16.65 4.54
N THR A 23 3.81 -16.01 3.40
CA THR A 23 2.82 -15.16 2.69
C THR A 23 1.57 -15.96 2.32
N VAL A 24 1.73 -17.18 1.77
CA VAL A 24 0.61 -18.06 1.43
C VAL A 24 -0.18 -18.46 2.68
N LEU A 25 0.51 -18.82 3.76
CA LEU A 25 -0.11 -19.12 5.05
C LEU A 25 -0.93 -17.93 5.56
N ARG A 26 -0.40 -16.72 5.47
CA ARG A 26 -1.12 -15.50 5.89
C ARG A 26 -2.37 -15.26 5.06
N MET A 27 -2.29 -15.44 3.75
CA MET A 27 -3.46 -15.32 2.89
C MET A 27 -4.50 -16.39 3.21
N LEU A 28 -4.07 -17.62 3.47
CA LEU A 28 -4.95 -18.69 3.93
C LEU A 28 -5.61 -18.32 5.27
N LEU A 29 -4.88 -17.67 6.17
CA LEU A 29 -5.35 -17.22 7.48
C LEU A 29 -6.33 -16.04 7.39
N MET A 30 -6.25 -15.21 6.34
CA MET A 30 -7.20 -14.11 6.11
C MET A 30 -8.61 -14.60 5.78
N ILE A 31 -8.75 -15.76 5.15
CA ILE A 31 -10.06 -16.33 4.81
C ILE A 31 -10.90 -16.60 6.07
N PRO A 32 -10.44 -17.39 7.06
CA PRO A 32 -11.20 -17.59 8.30
C PRO A 32 -11.33 -16.31 9.11
N PHE A 33 -10.33 -15.41 9.08
CA PHE A 33 -10.44 -14.09 9.71
C PHE A 33 -11.67 -13.33 9.19
N ILE A 34 -11.84 -13.21 7.87
CA ILE A 34 -12.98 -12.53 7.25
C ILE A 34 -14.30 -13.21 7.63
N VAL A 35 -14.35 -14.54 7.61
CA VAL A 35 -15.58 -15.30 7.92
C VAL A 35 -16.02 -15.10 9.37
N PHE A 36 -15.09 -15.23 10.33
CA PHE A 36 -15.41 -15.04 11.74
C PHE A 36 -15.75 -13.60 12.07
N LEU A 37 -15.06 -12.63 11.44
CA LEU A 37 -15.37 -11.21 11.61
C LEU A 37 -16.74 -10.87 11.04
N SER A 38 -17.09 -11.39 9.86
CA SER A 38 -18.39 -11.20 9.23
C SER A 38 -19.52 -11.80 10.07
N THR A 39 -19.31 -13.00 10.61
CA THR A 39 -20.26 -13.64 11.54
C THR A 39 -20.45 -12.81 12.81
N SER A 40 -19.34 -12.30 13.37
CA SER A 40 -19.39 -11.43 14.55
C SER A 40 -20.16 -10.13 14.25
N PHE A 41 -19.90 -9.50 13.10
CA PHE A 41 -20.61 -8.31 12.66
C PHE A 41 -22.12 -8.56 12.49
N GLY A 42 -22.49 -9.69 11.91
CA GLY A 42 -23.89 -10.11 11.80
C GLY A 42 -24.58 -10.24 13.16
N LEU A 43 -23.93 -10.82 14.16
CA LEU A 43 -24.48 -10.92 15.52
C LEU A 43 -24.64 -9.55 16.17
N ILE A 44 -23.69 -8.63 15.98
CA ILE A 44 -23.76 -7.26 16.50
C ILE A 44 -24.94 -6.50 15.90
N LEU A 45 -25.16 -6.61 14.58
CA LEU A 45 -26.31 -5.98 13.91
C LEU A 45 -27.65 -6.51 14.43
N ASN A 46 -27.70 -7.76 14.89
CA ASN A 46 -28.86 -8.35 15.57
C ASN A 46 -29.01 -7.89 17.04
N GLY A 47 -28.24 -6.89 17.49
CA GLY A 47 -28.31 -6.32 18.84
C GLY A 47 -27.58 -7.14 19.91
N VAL A 48 -26.80 -8.16 19.54
CA VAL A 48 -26.01 -8.95 20.49
C VAL A 48 -24.81 -8.14 20.95
N GLN A 49 -24.70 -7.90 22.26
CA GLN A 49 -23.56 -7.23 22.87
C GLN A 49 -22.57 -8.24 23.44
N LEU A 50 -21.31 -7.81 23.57
CA LEU A 50 -20.25 -8.59 24.19
C LEU A 50 -20.60 -8.83 25.67
N SER A 51 -21.05 -10.03 26.01
CA SER A 51 -21.55 -10.35 27.36
C SER A 51 -21.38 -11.82 27.68
N TYR A 52 -20.82 -12.12 28.85
CA TYR A 52 -20.68 -13.50 29.35
C TYR A 52 -21.96 -14.04 30.01
N LYS A 53 -23.04 -13.26 30.01
CA LYS A 53 -24.31 -13.61 30.68
C LYS A 53 -25.32 -14.30 29.77
N THR A 54 -25.21 -14.15 28.45
CA THR A 54 -26.19 -14.70 27.49
C THR A 54 -25.53 -15.71 26.55
N ASN A 55 -26.25 -16.74 26.11
CA ASN A 55 -25.71 -17.74 25.18
C ASN A 55 -25.16 -17.09 23.90
N LYS A 56 -25.88 -16.12 23.33
CA LYS A 56 -25.43 -15.38 22.14
C LYS A 56 -24.22 -14.50 22.42
N GLY A 57 -24.15 -13.88 23.60
CA GLY A 57 -23.01 -13.06 24.03
C GLY A 57 -21.75 -13.87 24.25
N ILE A 58 -21.85 -15.09 24.80
CA ILE A 58 -20.71 -16.02 24.95
C ILE A 58 -20.14 -16.39 23.58
N VAL A 59 -21.00 -16.74 22.62
CA VAL A 59 -20.59 -17.02 21.24
C VAL A 59 -19.86 -15.82 20.64
N LEU A 60 -20.40 -14.61 20.81
CA LEU A 60 -19.75 -13.39 20.32
C LEU A 60 -18.39 -13.15 20.99
N SER A 61 -18.26 -13.38 22.30
CA SER A 61 -16.98 -13.27 23.02
C SER A 61 -15.94 -14.26 22.52
N ILE A 62 -16.35 -15.49 22.24
CA ILE A 62 -15.45 -16.51 21.67
C ILE A 62 -14.99 -16.08 20.27
N LEU A 63 -15.92 -15.67 19.41
CA LEU A 63 -15.61 -15.19 18.07
C LEU A 63 -14.71 -13.94 18.09
N TYR A 64 -14.92 -13.04 19.04
CA TYR A 64 -14.07 -11.87 19.26
C TYR A 64 -12.61 -12.30 19.51
N TRP A 65 -12.37 -13.16 20.50
CA TRP A 65 -11.03 -13.62 20.84
C TRP A 65 -10.37 -14.43 19.71
N ILE A 66 -11.14 -15.21 18.96
CA ILE A 66 -10.65 -15.90 17.76
C ILE A 66 -10.15 -14.87 16.72
N ASN A 67 -10.93 -13.82 16.43
CA ASN A 67 -10.51 -12.77 15.50
C ASN A 67 -9.25 -12.04 15.98
N VAL A 68 -9.16 -11.71 17.27
CA VAL A 68 -7.97 -11.07 17.85
C VAL A 68 -6.74 -11.97 17.75
N ALA A 69 -6.88 -13.26 18.07
CA ALA A 69 -5.78 -14.22 17.96
C ALA A 69 -5.29 -14.37 16.52
N ILE A 70 -6.21 -14.52 15.57
CA ILE A 70 -5.87 -14.61 14.14
C ILE A 70 -5.16 -13.34 13.66
N PHE A 71 -5.65 -12.16 14.05
CA PHE A 71 -5.04 -10.89 13.68
C PHE A 71 -3.61 -10.75 14.23
N ILE A 72 -3.39 -11.11 15.50
CA ILE A 72 -2.05 -11.09 16.12
C ILE A 72 -1.11 -12.03 15.38
N ILE A 73 -1.55 -13.26 15.09
CA ILE A 73 -0.75 -14.25 14.34
C ILE A 73 -0.42 -13.71 12.94
N ALA A 74 -1.38 -13.08 12.26
CA ALA A 74 -1.16 -12.48 10.93
C ALA A 74 -0.11 -11.36 10.97
N MET A 75 -0.18 -10.45 11.96
CA MET A 75 0.76 -9.34 12.13
C MET A 75 2.18 -9.85 12.46
N ILE A 76 2.29 -10.86 13.33
CA ILE A 76 3.57 -11.49 13.66
C ILE A 76 4.15 -12.17 12.41
N THR A 77 3.33 -12.89 11.64
CA THR A 77 3.77 -13.57 10.42
C THR A 77 4.31 -12.57 9.39
N ASP A 78 3.68 -11.39 9.24
CA ASP A 78 4.21 -10.32 8.36
C ASP A 78 5.56 -9.78 8.79
N PHE A 79 5.74 -9.56 10.09
CA PHE A 79 7.02 -9.10 10.61
C PHE A 79 8.13 -10.13 10.38
N LEU A 80 7.84 -11.42 10.61
CA LEU A 80 8.76 -12.54 10.42
C LEU A 80 9.13 -12.71 8.94
N ASP A 81 8.16 -12.62 8.03
CA ASP A 81 8.38 -12.67 6.58
C ASP A 81 9.28 -11.56 6.09
N GLY A 82 8.97 -10.33 6.50
CA GLY A 82 9.77 -9.18 6.17
C GLY A 82 11.20 -9.32 6.69
N PHE A 83 11.39 -9.89 7.89
CA PHE A 83 12.70 -10.12 8.46
C PHE A 83 13.49 -11.18 7.67
N TYR A 84 12.88 -12.33 7.39
CA TYR A 84 13.54 -13.43 6.70
C TYR A 84 13.84 -13.09 5.24
N ALA A 85 12.91 -12.46 4.52
CA ALA A 85 13.10 -12.03 3.14
C ALA A 85 14.23 -10.99 2.99
N ARG A 86 14.38 -10.07 3.96
CA ARG A 86 15.50 -9.10 3.99
C ARG A 86 16.84 -9.80 4.20
N LYS A 87 16.89 -10.81 5.07
CA LYS A 87 18.12 -11.56 5.38
C LYS A 87 18.56 -12.47 4.23
N THR A 88 17.61 -13.06 3.50
CA THR A 88 17.87 -14.05 2.45
C THR A 88 17.93 -13.47 1.03
N LYS A 89 17.58 -12.18 0.85
CA LYS A 89 17.47 -11.51 -0.47
C LYS A 89 16.53 -12.22 -1.46
N THR A 90 15.76 -13.21 -1.02
CA THR A 90 14.76 -13.92 -1.83
C THR A 90 13.43 -13.19 -1.71
N VAL A 91 13.22 -12.21 -2.59
CA VAL A 91 11.95 -11.48 -2.67
C VAL A 91 11.15 -12.02 -3.86
N SER A 92 10.05 -12.72 -3.57
CA SER A 92 9.13 -13.25 -4.58
C SER A 92 8.29 -12.13 -5.18
N SER A 93 8.03 -12.17 -6.50
CA SER A 93 7.09 -11.25 -7.16
C SER A 93 5.67 -11.40 -6.62
N PHE A 94 5.32 -12.59 -6.13
CA PHE A 94 4.03 -12.87 -5.49
C PHE A 94 3.88 -12.07 -4.18
N GLY A 95 4.80 -12.25 -3.23
CA GLY A 95 4.78 -11.53 -1.94
C GLY A 95 4.74 -10.01 -2.10
N LYS A 96 5.47 -9.44 -3.07
CA LYS A 96 5.44 -7.99 -3.36
C LYS A 96 4.05 -7.42 -3.65
N ILE A 97 3.15 -8.23 -4.22
CA ILE A 97 1.80 -7.81 -4.58
C ILE A 97 0.83 -8.16 -3.45
N PHE A 98 0.95 -9.37 -2.90
CA PHE A 98 -0.01 -9.88 -1.92
C PHE A 98 0.22 -9.37 -0.49
N ASP A 99 1.46 -9.14 -0.06
CA ASP A 99 1.74 -8.66 1.29
C ASP A 99 1.06 -7.29 1.58
N PRO A 100 1.17 -6.27 0.69
CA PRO A 100 0.50 -4.99 0.92
C PRO A 100 -1.04 -5.06 0.86
N ILE A 101 -1.59 -6.06 0.18
CA ILE A 101 -3.05 -6.28 0.11
C ILE A 101 -3.51 -6.92 1.42
N ALA A 102 -2.88 -8.02 1.84
CA ALA A 102 -3.22 -8.72 3.06
C ALA A 102 -3.07 -7.81 4.29
N ASP A 103 -2.03 -6.99 4.35
CA ASP A 103 -1.82 -6.00 5.43
C ASP A 103 -2.99 -4.99 5.52
N LYS A 104 -3.40 -4.41 4.40
CA LYS A 104 -4.51 -3.46 4.36
C LYS A 104 -5.84 -4.10 4.71
N VAL A 105 -6.11 -5.30 4.20
CA VAL A 105 -7.34 -6.03 4.50
C VAL A 105 -7.41 -6.31 6.00
N ALA A 106 -6.34 -6.87 6.58
CA ALA A 106 -6.27 -7.17 8.01
C ALA A 106 -6.49 -5.93 8.88
N THR A 107 -5.72 -4.87 8.62
CA THR A 107 -5.76 -3.64 9.42
C THR A 107 -7.06 -2.89 9.27
N THR A 108 -7.60 -2.76 8.06
CA THR A 108 -8.88 -2.07 7.80
C THR A 108 -10.06 -2.82 8.42
N LEU A 109 -10.09 -4.15 8.28
CA LEU A 109 -11.15 -4.96 8.84
C LEU A 109 -11.15 -4.93 10.37
N MET A 110 -9.96 -5.06 10.99
CA MET A 110 -9.85 -4.96 12.45
C MET A 110 -10.24 -3.56 12.94
N LEU A 111 -9.82 -2.50 12.24
CA LEU A 111 -10.18 -1.12 12.55
C LEU A 111 -11.70 -0.91 12.50
N LEU A 112 -12.37 -1.39 11.45
CA LEU A 112 -13.83 -1.28 11.30
C LEU A 112 -14.57 -2.09 12.37
N PHE A 113 -14.08 -3.30 12.67
CA PHE A 113 -14.64 -4.15 13.71
C PHE A 113 -14.60 -3.46 15.07
N LEU A 114 -13.44 -2.95 15.48
CA LEU A 114 -13.29 -2.20 16.73
C LEU A 114 -14.12 -0.91 16.75
N ALA A 115 -14.27 -0.22 15.62
CA ALA A 115 -15.12 0.95 15.50
C ALA A 115 -16.62 0.63 15.73
N THR A 116 -17.06 -0.55 15.29
CA THR A 116 -18.45 -1.01 15.48
C THR A 116 -18.82 -1.17 16.95
N TYR A 117 -17.84 -1.52 17.79
CA TYR A 117 -18.03 -1.60 19.24
C TYR A 117 -17.79 -0.27 19.97
N ASN A 118 -17.64 0.84 19.24
CA ASN A 118 -17.24 2.14 19.78
C ASN A 118 -15.89 2.13 20.50
N PHE A 119 -15.00 1.17 20.22
CA PHE A 119 -13.65 1.15 20.79
C PHE A 119 -12.65 1.96 19.96
N VAL A 120 -13.00 2.23 18.71
CA VAL A 120 -12.31 3.19 17.87
C VAL A 120 -13.32 4.23 17.42
N TYR A 121 -12.92 5.49 17.43
CA TYR A 121 -13.77 6.56 16.92
C TYR A 121 -14.01 6.37 15.42
N ILE A 122 -15.27 6.27 15.00
CA ILE A 122 -15.67 6.09 13.59
C ILE A 122 -14.98 7.11 12.65
N PRO A 123 -14.85 8.41 13.00
CA PRO A 123 -14.12 9.36 12.15
C PRO A 123 -12.66 8.98 11.88
N ILE A 124 -11.97 8.37 12.85
CA ILE A 124 -10.58 7.89 12.68
C ILE A 124 -10.54 6.76 11.64
N ALA A 125 -11.48 5.81 11.74
CA ALA A 125 -11.57 4.71 10.79
C ALA A 125 -11.82 5.20 9.35
N ILE A 126 -12.76 6.14 9.19
CA ILE A 126 -13.07 6.75 7.89
C ILE A 126 -11.85 7.46 7.30
N LEU A 127 -11.13 8.26 8.10
CA LEU A 127 -9.95 8.98 7.64
C LEU A 127 -8.81 8.06 7.22
N PHE A 128 -8.65 6.91 7.87
CA PHE A 128 -7.70 5.87 7.43
C PHE A 128 -8.07 5.30 6.07
N ILE A 129 -9.34 4.91 5.89
CA ILE A 129 -9.84 4.30 4.66
C ILE A 129 -9.71 5.27 3.47
N ILE A 130 -10.19 6.51 3.63
CA ILE A 130 -10.12 7.54 2.58
C ILE A 130 -8.67 7.77 2.15
N ARG A 131 -7.77 7.94 3.12
CA ARG A 131 -6.34 8.17 2.85
C ARG A 131 -5.72 7.00 2.10
N ASP A 132 -6.02 5.76 2.49
CA ASP A 132 -5.43 4.59 1.84
C ASP A 132 -5.93 4.43 0.39
N ILE A 133 -7.22 4.70 0.12
CA ILE A 133 -7.76 4.75 -1.24
C ILE A 133 -7.07 5.82 -2.09
N ILE A 134 -6.90 7.04 -1.55
CA ILE A 134 -6.24 8.15 -2.26
C ILE A 134 -4.81 7.75 -2.63
N VAL A 135 -4.01 7.30 -1.65
CA VAL A 135 -2.59 6.96 -1.84
C VAL A 135 -2.44 5.80 -2.83
N ASP A 136 -3.32 4.80 -2.77
CA ASP A 136 -3.31 3.67 -3.70
C ASP A 136 -3.69 4.08 -5.12
N GLY A 137 -4.72 4.89 -5.28
CA GLY A 137 -5.08 5.46 -6.58
C GLY A 137 -3.93 6.27 -7.17
N THR A 138 -3.25 7.07 -6.35
CA THR A 138 -2.08 7.85 -6.79
C THR A 138 -0.93 6.92 -7.22
N ARG A 139 -0.69 5.84 -6.47
CA ARG A 139 0.36 4.86 -6.78
C ARG A 139 0.10 4.13 -8.09
N VAL A 140 -1.13 3.65 -8.31
CA VAL A 140 -1.52 2.94 -9.53
C VAL A 140 -1.33 3.85 -10.75
N TYR A 141 -1.71 5.12 -10.64
CA TYR A 141 -1.49 6.07 -11.72
C TYR A 141 0.00 6.37 -11.93
N ALA A 142 0.79 6.55 -10.86
CA ALA A 142 2.23 6.79 -10.97
C ALA A 142 2.97 5.65 -11.70
N ILE A 143 2.60 4.40 -11.42
CA ILE A 143 3.14 3.22 -12.10
C ILE A 143 2.86 3.27 -13.61
N LYS A 144 1.66 3.69 -14.03
CA LYS A 144 1.31 3.84 -15.46
C LYS A 144 2.17 4.89 -16.19
N LYS A 145 2.70 5.87 -15.46
CA LYS A 145 3.59 6.93 -15.98
C LYS A 145 5.08 6.62 -15.79
N ASN A 146 5.44 5.42 -15.33
CA ASN A 146 6.83 5.06 -15.00
C ASN A 146 7.50 6.01 -13.98
N ILE A 147 6.71 6.67 -13.13
CA ILE A 147 7.24 7.56 -12.08
C ILE A 147 7.50 6.71 -10.84
N GLU A 148 8.77 6.44 -10.56
CA GLU A 148 9.17 5.67 -9.38
C GLU A 148 9.18 6.56 -8.13
N VAL A 149 8.10 6.49 -7.34
CA VAL A 149 8.01 7.21 -6.06
C VAL A 149 8.50 6.31 -4.94
N SER A 150 9.77 6.48 -4.53
CA SER A 150 10.34 5.72 -3.42
C SER A 150 9.60 5.97 -2.10
N ALA A 151 9.40 4.88 -1.34
CA ALA A 151 8.65 4.85 -0.09
C ALA A 151 9.28 5.75 1.00
N ASN A 152 8.42 6.43 1.76
CA ASN A 152 8.84 7.35 2.81
C ASN A 152 8.95 6.65 4.17
N TRP A 153 9.89 7.08 5.02
CA TRP A 153 10.13 6.48 6.35
C TRP A 153 8.91 6.60 7.27
N PHE A 154 8.20 7.73 7.20
CA PHE A 154 6.93 7.96 7.90
C PHE A 154 5.89 6.86 7.63
N GLY A 155 5.85 6.33 6.41
CA GLY A 155 4.95 5.23 6.05
C GLY A 155 5.29 3.93 6.77
N LYS A 156 6.57 3.64 7.04
CA LYS A 156 6.99 2.46 7.80
C LYS A 156 6.63 2.59 9.28
N ILE A 157 6.88 3.76 9.86
CA ILE A 157 6.58 4.03 11.27
C ILE A 157 5.08 3.96 11.51
N LYS A 158 4.25 4.52 10.60
CA LYS A 158 2.78 4.44 10.71
C LYS A 158 2.34 2.99 10.89
N THR A 159 2.86 2.07 10.06
CA THR A 159 2.37 0.69 10.01
C THR A 159 2.67 -0.03 11.32
N ILE A 160 3.88 0.13 11.85
CA ILE A 160 4.26 -0.44 13.14
C ILE A 160 3.38 0.15 14.26
N LEU A 161 3.18 1.47 14.27
CA LEU A 161 2.41 2.13 15.31
C LEU A 161 0.93 1.72 15.27
N VAL A 162 0.32 1.69 14.08
CA VAL A 162 -1.09 1.34 13.90
C VAL A 162 -1.34 -0.14 14.17
N SER A 163 -0.50 -1.04 13.67
CA SER A 163 -0.64 -2.48 13.95
C SER A 163 -0.53 -2.77 15.45
N LEU A 164 0.45 -2.17 16.14
CA LEU A 164 0.60 -2.32 17.59
C LEU A 164 -0.59 -1.69 18.34
N ALA A 165 -1.05 -0.51 17.94
CA ALA A 165 -2.22 0.14 18.52
C ALA A 165 -3.47 -0.76 18.42
N LEU A 166 -3.73 -1.33 17.25
CA LEU A 166 -4.87 -2.22 17.04
C LEU A 166 -4.78 -3.48 17.91
N VAL A 167 -3.60 -4.09 18.06
CA VAL A 167 -3.40 -5.24 18.95
C VAL A 167 -3.70 -4.85 20.40
N VAL A 168 -3.13 -3.74 20.89
CA VAL A 168 -3.31 -3.28 22.27
C VAL A 168 -4.77 -2.94 22.57
N ILE A 169 -5.43 -2.21 21.67
CA ILE A 169 -6.86 -1.89 21.79
C ILE A 169 -7.67 -3.18 21.83
N SER A 170 -7.44 -4.10 20.88
CA SER A 170 -8.19 -5.37 20.81
C SER A 170 -8.05 -6.24 22.06
N ILE A 171 -6.87 -6.27 22.68
CA ILE A 171 -6.69 -7.04 23.92
C ILE A 171 -7.30 -6.30 25.11
N GLY A 172 -7.17 -4.98 25.18
CA GLY A 172 -7.64 -4.17 26.32
C GLY A 172 -9.16 -4.09 26.42
N VAL A 173 -9.86 -4.13 25.28
CA VAL A 173 -11.30 -3.92 25.15
C VAL A 173 -12.16 -4.74 26.14
N PRO A 174 -12.02 -6.07 26.25
CA PRO A 174 -12.89 -6.86 27.13
C PRO A 174 -12.67 -6.55 28.61
N PHE A 175 -11.51 -5.98 28.98
CA PHE A 175 -11.17 -5.61 30.37
C PHE A 175 -11.63 -4.20 30.76
N ILE A 176 -11.94 -3.35 29.77
CA ILE A 176 -12.27 -1.93 29.98
C ILE A 176 -13.79 -1.71 30.00
N SER A 177 -14.55 -2.57 29.30
CA SER A 177 -15.97 -2.36 29.01
C SER A 177 -16.91 -2.37 30.24
N ASP A 178 -16.42 -2.77 31.42
CA ASP A 178 -17.22 -2.90 32.65
C ASP A 178 -17.00 -1.75 33.67
N LYS A 179 -16.23 -0.71 33.30
CA LYS A 179 -15.86 0.40 34.21
C LYS A 179 -16.62 1.70 33.89
N SER A 180 -17.04 2.42 34.92
CA SER A 180 -17.71 3.73 34.83
C SER A 180 -16.92 4.77 34.01
N ASP A 181 -15.59 4.66 34.02
CA ASP A 181 -14.67 5.62 33.35
C ASP A 181 -14.21 5.17 31.95
N TYR A 182 -14.92 4.25 31.30
CA TYR A 182 -14.50 3.66 30.03
C TYR A 182 -14.17 4.70 28.94
N LYS A 183 -14.83 5.87 28.92
CA LYS A 183 -14.58 6.94 27.93
C LYS A 183 -13.17 7.53 28.01
N TYR A 184 -12.67 7.79 29.22
CA TYR A 184 -11.32 8.36 29.40
C TYR A 184 -10.26 7.33 29.06
N ILE A 185 -10.45 6.10 29.54
CA ILE A 185 -9.56 4.98 29.22
C ILE A 185 -9.52 4.78 27.70
N LEU A 186 -10.68 4.82 27.04
CA LEU A 186 -10.77 4.68 25.60
C LEU A 186 -10.00 5.76 24.84
N PHE A 187 -10.07 7.01 25.30
CA PHE A 187 -9.32 8.11 24.70
C PHE A 187 -7.81 7.85 24.74
N TYR A 188 -7.27 7.46 25.90
CA TYR A 188 -5.84 7.15 26.04
C TYR A 188 -5.40 5.98 25.15
N PHE A 189 -6.21 4.92 25.06
CA PHE A 189 -5.93 3.77 24.19
C PHE A 189 -5.96 4.13 22.70
N ASN A 190 -6.70 5.17 22.29
CA ASN A 190 -6.76 5.65 20.91
C ASN A 190 -5.61 6.62 20.56
N ILE A 191 -4.84 7.15 21.52
CA ILE A 191 -3.72 8.08 21.25
C ILE A 191 -2.73 7.53 20.21
N PRO A 192 -2.24 6.27 20.31
CA PRO A 192 -1.32 5.71 19.31
C PRO A 192 -1.95 5.64 17.91
N LEU A 193 -3.26 5.38 17.82
CA LEU A 193 -4.00 5.33 16.57
C LEU A 193 -4.15 6.72 15.94
N ILE A 194 -4.40 7.74 16.77
CA ILE A 194 -4.45 9.16 16.35
C ILE A 194 -3.08 9.61 15.82
N ILE A 195 -2.00 9.30 16.54
CA ILE A 195 -0.63 9.59 16.08
C ILE A 195 -0.34 8.84 14.78
N GLY A 196 -0.73 7.57 14.70
CA GLY A 196 -0.64 6.76 13.49
C GLY A 196 -1.38 7.36 12.30
N LEU A 197 -2.57 7.92 12.54
CA LEU A 197 -3.37 8.62 11.53
C LEU A 197 -2.64 9.88 11.04
N LEU A 198 -2.11 10.70 11.95
CA LEU A 198 -1.34 11.89 11.57
C LEU A 198 -0.13 11.53 10.71
N LEU A 199 0.65 10.53 11.12
CA LEU A 199 1.77 10.01 10.32
C LEU A 199 1.31 9.46 8.97
N ALA A 200 0.15 8.80 8.94
CA ALA A 200 -0.46 8.32 7.72
C ALA A 200 -0.73 9.47 6.74
N TRP A 201 -1.38 10.54 7.21
CA TRP A 201 -1.71 11.70 6.39
C TRP A 201 -0.47 12.46 5.93
N ILE A 202 0.49 12.71 6.82
CA ILE A 202 1.79 13.32 6.46
C ILE A 202 2.48 12.51 5.37
N SER A 203 2.58 11.19 5.54
CA SER A 203 3.17 10.31 4.54
C SER A 203 2.38 10.31 3.22
N GLY A 204 1.06 10.42 3.27
CA GLY A 204 0.19 10.46 2.08
C GLY A 204 0.39 11.75 1.29
N ILE A 205 0.40 12.90 1.97
CA ILE A 205 0.64 14.21 1.36
C ILE A 205 2.03 14.25 0.70
N ILE A 206 3.08 13.79 1.40
CA ILE A 206 4.44 13.73 0.83
C ILE A 206 4.47 12.85 -0.43
N TYR A 207 3.73 11.74 -0.43
CA TYR A 207 3.64 10.85 -1.59
C TYR A 207 3.00 11.56 -2.79
N ILE A 208 1.88 12.24 -2.57
CA ILE A 208 1.14 12.98 -3.60
C ILE A 208 1.99 14.13 -4.16
N ILE A 209 2.65 14.92 -3.31
CA ILE A 209 3.51 16.04 -3.75
C ILE A 209 4.70 15.54 -4.60
N LYS A 210 5.35 14.46 -4.16
CA LYS A 210 6.48 13.88 -4.91
C LYS A 210 6.03 13.38 -6.28
N TYR A 211 4.82 12.84 -6.35
CA TYR A 211 4.19 12.40 -7.58
C TYR A 211 3.83 13.56 -8.52
N THR A 212 3.16 14.62 -8.04
CA THR A 212 2.81 15.77 -8.88
C THR A 212 4.05 16.46 -9.44
N LYS A 213 5.13 16.53 -8.64
CA LYS A 213 6.44 17.03 -9.09
C LYS A 213 7.06 16.13 -10.18
N GLY A 214 6.91 14.80 -10.05
CA GLY A 214 7.36 13.84 -11.06
C GLY A 214 6.67 14.03 -12.41
N ILE A 215 5.35 14.20 -12.41
CA ILE A 215 4.57 14.44 -13.63
C ILE A 215 4.99 15.74 -14.32
N ASN A 216 5.10 16.84 -13.57
CA ASN A 216 5.49 18.12 -14.15
C ASN A 216 6.85 18.03 -14.86
N LYS A 217 7.80 17.27 -14.28
CA LYS A 217 9.11 17.05 -14.91
C LYS A 217 9.00 16.24 -16.21
N GLU A 218 8.19 15.19 -16.22
CA GLU A 218 7.96 14.36 -17.42
C GLU A 218 7.27 15.15 -18.53
N LEU A 219 6.21 15.91 -18.18
CA LEU A 219 5.51 16.79 -19.11
C LEU A 219 6.48 17.82 -19.71
N LEU A 220 7.25 18.52 -18.88
CA LEU A 220 8.24 19.49 -19.35
C LEU A 220 9.23 18.85 -20.33
N GLN A 221 9.77 17.66 -20.02
CA GLN A 221 10.67 16.93 -20.93
C GLN A 221 9.99 16.55 -22.26
N SER A 222 8.72 16.14 -22.23
CA SER A 222 7.98 15.80 -23.45
C SER A 222 7.72 17.02 -24.35
N TYR A 223 7.42 18.18 -23.76
CA TYR A 223 7.30 19.45 -24.49
C TYR A 223 8.64 19.87 -25.10
N THR A 224 9.74 19.87 -24.34
CA THR A 224 11.05 20.30 -24.87
C THR A 224 11.53 19.38 -26.00
N LYS A 225 11.26 18.08 -25.91
CA LYS A 225 11.64 17.10 -26.93
C LYS A 225 10.85 17.27 -28.24
N ASN A 226 9.55 17.51 -28.15
CA ASN A 226 8.72 17.78 -29.33
C ASN A 226 9.13 19.07 -30.04
N ASP A 227 9.43 20.13 -29.28
CA ASP A 227 9.86 21.42 -29.83
C ASP A 227 11.24 21.32 -30.52
N SER A 228 12.17 20.58 -29.90
CA SER A 228 13.49 20.28 -30.49
C SER A 228 13.38 19.48 -31.79
N ASN A 229 12.47 18.50 -31.83
CA ASN A 229 12.23 17.70 -33.04
C ASN A 229 11.57 18.52 -34.15
N ALA A 230 10.62 19.40 -33.82
CA ALA A 230 10.00 20.31 -34.78
C ALA A 230 11.03 21.28 -35.38
N THR A 231 11.91 21.84 -34.56
CA THR A 231 12.99 22.74 -34.98
C THR A 231 13.99 22.04 -35.89
N ASN A 232 14.43 20.82 -35.54
CA ASN A 232 15.35 20.04 -36.37
C ASN A 232 14.76 19.66 -37.73
N LYS A 233 13.46 19.34 -37.79
CA LYS A 233 12.79 19.00 -39.04
C LYS A 233 12.72 20.20 -39.99
N ASN A 234 12.34 21.37 -39.47
CA ASN A 234 12.30 22.61 -40.26
C ASN A 234 13.69 22.99 -40.81
N ASN A 235 14.75 22.83 -40.02
CA ASN A 235 16.12 23.08 -40.48
C ASN A 235 16.56 22.09 -41.58
N GLN A 236 16.15 20.82 -41.51
CA GLN A 236 16.43 19.84 -42.55
C GLN A 236 15.68 20.15 -43.86
N ASP A 237 14.42 20.56 -43.77
CA ASP A 237 13.60 20.91 -44.93
C ASP A 237 14.15 22.17 -45.64
N GLN A 238 14.61 23.16 -44.88
CA GLN A 238 15.29 24.35 -45.44
C GLN A 238 16.61 23.99 -46.13
N ASN A 239 17.44 23.14 -45.53
CA ASN A 239 18.72 22.75 -46.13
C ASN A 239 18.53 21.92 -47.42
N ASN A 240 17.51 21.05 -47.45
CA ASN A 240 17.17 20.29 -48.66
C ASN A 240 16.66 21.19 -49.79
N ASN A 241 15.84 22.21 -49.48
CA ASN A 241 15.38 23.16 -50.49
C ASN A 241 16.51 24.02 -51.05
N ASN A 242 17.44 24.48 -50.20
CA ASN A 242 18.60 25.26 -50.64
C ASN A 242 19.57 24.44 -51.52
N ASN A 243 19.74 23.16 -51.23
CA ASN A 243 20.57 22.28 -52.06
C ASN A 243 19.92 21.96 -53.42
N LYS A 244 18.58 21.89 -53.48
CA LYS A 244 17.84 21.66 -54.73
C LYS A 244 17.92 22.87 -55.67
N SER A 245 17.78 24.09 -55.13
CA SER A 245 17.95 25.33 -55.91
C SER A 245 19.37 25.53 -56.46
N ASN A 246 20.38 24.99 -55.77
CA ASN A 246 21.77 25.05 -56.22
C ASN A 246 22.14 23.95 -57.25
N GLN A 247 21.33 22.90 -57.40
CA GLN A 247 21.55 21.86 -58.42
C GLN A 247 20.92 22.22 -59.78
N ASP A 248 19.74 22.86 -59.78
CA ASP A 248 19.05 23.29 -61.01
C ASP A 248 19.70 24.50 -61.72
N SER A 249 20.75 25.08 -61.15
CA SER A 249 21.52 26.20 -61.72
C SER A 249 22.85 25.79 -62.36
N SER A 250 23.08 24.48 -62.56
CA SER A 250 24.26 23.99 -63.27
C SER A 250 24.10 24.19 -64.80
N PRO A 251 25.07 24.84 -65.48
CA PRO A 251 24.93 25.16 -66.90
C PRO A 251 24.98 23.89 -67.75
N SER A 252 24.05 23.79 -68.70
CA SER A 252 24.06 22.78 -69.75
C SER A 252 25.38 22.85 -70.53
N PRO A 253 26.09 21.73 -70.75
CA PRO A 253 27.28 21.74 -71.59
C PRO A 253 26.86 22.03 -73.04
N ASN A 254 27.36 23.14 -73.57
CA ASN A 254 27.16 23.58 -74.95
C ASN A 254 27.62 22.50 -75.94
N CYS A 255 26.73 22.10 -76.85
CA CYS A 255 27.05 21.44 -78.11
C CYS A 255 26.70 22.39 -79.26
#